data_AF-A0A7Y3TNH5-F1
#
_entry.id   AF-A0A7Y3TNH5-F1
#
_cell.length_a   1.000
_cell.length_b   1.000
_cell.length_c   1.000
_cell.angle_alpha   90.00
_cell.angle_beta   90.00
_cell.angle_gamma   90.00
#
_symmetry.space_group_name_H-M   'P 1'
#
loop_
_entity.id
_entity.type
_entity.pdbx_description
1 polymer ?
#
loop_
_entity_poly.entity_id
_entity_poly.type
_entity_poly.pdbx_seq_one_letter_code
_entity_poly.pdbx_strand_id
1 'polypeptide(L)'
;MQILGVTCTVVAIATTTIFSLPSTAIAQSGSVSSDLPSQLDCLIGYPDRTFRGDQALTRYEFAAGMAACLNKLNQQVDLLKINASPQSEFTSILQKQQDLTQEIQRLNERLNNLR
;
A
#
# COMPACT_ATOMS: atom_id res chain seq x y z
N MET A 1 55.26 -12.12 25.91
CA MET A 1 54.74 -10.75 25.59
C MET A 1 54.22 -10.73 24.16
N GLN A 2 53.20 -11.54 23.85
CA GLN A 2 52.65 -11.73 22.47
C GLN A 2 51.11 -11.59 22.42
N ILE A 3 50.47 -11.15 23.51
CA ILE A 3 49.00 -11.12 23.63
C ILE A 3 48.42 -9.71 23.33
N LEU A 4 49.25 -8.67 23.22
CA LEU A 4 48.78 -7.29 23.00
C LEU A 4 48.62 -6.86 21.53
N GLY A 5 48.99 -7.72 20.56
CA GLY A 5 48.97 -7.37 19.13
C GLY A 5 47.76 -7.88 18.34
N VAL A 6 47.01 -8.86 18.87
CA VAL A 6 45.97 -9.57 18.10
C VAL A 6 44.56 -9.01 18.34
N THR A 7 44.34 -8.27 19.43
CA THR A 7 43.02 -7.67 19.73
C THR A 7 42.73 -6.41 18.92
N CYS A 8 43.76 -5.71 18.41
CA CYS A 8 43.58 -4.46 17.67
C CYS A 8 43.14 -4.69 16.21
N THR A 9 43.56 -5.80 15.59
CA THR A 9 43.21 -6.09 14.19
C THR A 9 41.79 -6.60 14.02
N VAL A 10 41.20 -7.27 15.01
CA VAL A 10 39.80 -7.75 14.93
C VAL A 10 38.79 -6.58 15.03
N VAL A 11 39.12 -5.51 15.76
CA VAL A 11 38.27 -4.30 15.86
C VAL A 11 38.30 -3.48 14.56
N ALA A 12 39.44 -3.47 13.84
CA ALA A 12 39.57 -2.75 12.58
C ALA A 12 38.76 -3.38 11.43
N ILE A 13 38.57 -4.70 11.45
CA ILE A 13 37.80 -5.40 10.39
C ILE A 13 36.29 -5.31 10.66
N ALA A 14 35.86 -5.15 11.91
CA ALA A 14 34.45 -5.01 12.28
C ALA A 14 33.85 -3.63 11.93
N THR A 15 34.67 -2.57 11.82
CA THR A 15 34.18 -1.23 11.47
C THR A 15 34.14 -0.97 9.97
N THR A 16 34.95 -1.66 9.16
CA THR A 16 34.97 -1.44 7.71
C THR A 16 33.86 -2.17 6.95
N THR A 17 33.23 -3.18 7.54
CA THR A 17 32.14 -3.94 6.89
C THR A 17 30.74 -3.38 7.14
N ILE A 18 30.59 -2.39 8.03
CA ILE A 18 29.31 -1.67 8.22
C ILE A 18 29.13 -0.57 7.16
N PHE A 19 30.22 -0.06 6.57
CA PHE A 19 30.18 1.07 5.63
C PHE A 19 30.11 0.68 4.14
N SER A 20 30.12 -0.62 3.80
CA SER A 20 30.02 -1.09 2.42
C SER A 20 28.69 -1.80 2.11
N LEU A 21 27.61 -1.44 2.80
CA LEU A 21 26.30 -1.67 2.23
C LEU A 21 26.19 -0.74 1.01
N PRO A 22 26.18 -1.26 -0.23
CA PRO A 22 25.97 -0.41 -1.38
C PRO A 22 24.63 0.30 -1.17
N SER A 23 24.59 1.62 -1.34
CA SER A 23 23.39 2.45 -1.19
C SER A 23 22.23 2.03 -2.11
N THR A 24 22.43 1.02 -2.95
CA THR A 24 21.40 0.32 -3.73
C THR A 24 20.55 -0.65 -2.90
N ALA A 25 20.97 -1.03 -1.69
CA ALA A 25 20.26 -2.02 -0.87
C ALA A 25 18.96 -1.49 -0.22
N ILE A 26 18.72 -0.17 -0.22
CA ILE A 26 17.47 0.42 0.30
C ILE A 26 16.44 0.67 -0.84
N ALA A 27 16.78 0.36 -2.10
CA ALA A 27 15.87 0.52 -3.24
C ALA A 27 14.97 -0.70 -3.51
N GLN A 28 15.09 -1.79 -2.75
CA GLN A 28 14.16 -2.92 -2.86
C GLN A 28 12.92 -2.67 -1.97
N SER A 29 12.11 -1.66 -2.33
CA SER A 29 10.67 -1.84 -2.13
C SER A 29 10.27 -2.99 -3.05
N GLY A 30 10.10 -4.18 -2.48
CA GLY A 30 9.60 -5.35 -3.18
C GLY A 30 8.40 -4.96 -4.05
N SER A 31 8.40 -5.45 -5.28
CA SER A 31 7.31 -5.33 -6.24
C SER A 31 5.96 -5.50 -5.55
N VAL A 32 5.20 -4.40 -5.47
CA VAL A 32 3.79 -4.45 -5.11
C VAL A 32 3.10 -5.28 -6.19
N SER A 33 2.55 -6.42 -5.78
CA SER A 33 1.76 -7.30 -6.63
C SER A 33 0.66 -6.51 -7.33
N SER A 34 0.54 -6.74 -8.63
CA SER A 34 -0.12 -5.91 -9.65
C SER A 34 -1.66 -5.93 -9.63
N ASP A 35 -2.30 -5.82 -8.47
CA ASP A 35 -3.78 -5.77 -8.38
C ASP A 35 -4.34 -4.70 -7.41
N LEU A 36 -3.52 -3.76 -6.94
CA LEU A 36 -3.98 -2.55 -6.26
C LEU A 36 -3.53 -1.30 -7.02
N PRO A 37 -4.40 -0.32 -7.33
CA PRO A 37 -3.96 0.95 -7.89
C PRO A 37 -2.99 1.61 -6.91
N SER A 38 -1.89 2.13 -7.44
CA SER A 38 -0.75 2.72 -6.75
C SER A 38 -1.10 3.99 -5.94
N GLN A 39 -1.89 3.86 -4.87
CA GLN A 39 -2.29 4.97 -4.01
C GLN A 39 -1.12 5.56 -3.20
N LEU A 40 0.07 4.95 -3.26
CA LEU A 40 1.29 5.44 -2.63
C LEU A 40 2.19 6.29 -3.57
N ASP A 41 1.70 6.67 -4.76
CA ASP A 41 2.35 7.68 -5.63
C ASP A 41 2.36 9.10 -5.02
N CYS A 42 1.99 9.25 -3.75
CA CYS A 42 2.11 10.49 -2.99
C CYS A 42 3.51 10.69 -2.37
N LEU A 43 4.24 9.59 -2.12
CA LEU A 43 5.58 9.60 -1.53
C LEU A 43 6.63 9.41 -2.62
N ILE A 44 6.52 10.24 -3.66
CA ILE A 44 7.58 10.37 -4.66
C ILE A 44 8.58 11.36 -4.09
N GLY A 45 9.85 10.98 -4.03
CA GLY A 45 10.93 11.86 -3.56
C GLY A 45 11.09 13.09 -4.46
N TYR A 46 12.02 13.03 -5.41
CA TYR A 46 12.21 14.13 -6.36
C TYR A 46 11.19 14.07 -7.51
N PRO A 47 10.79 15.23 -8.09
CA PRO A 47 9.81 15.28 -9.17
C PRO A 47 10.29 14.61 -10.47
N ASP A 48 11.61 14.48 -10.65
CA ASP A 48 12.24 13.74 -11.74
C ASP A 48 12.26 12.21 -11.51
N ARG A 49 11.66 11.73 -10.41
CA ARG A 49 11.63 10.33 -9.95
C ARG A 49 13.03 9.73 -9.75
N THR A 50 14.04 10.57 -9.56
CA THR A 50 15.40 10.12 -9.28
C THR A 50 15.62 9.94 -7.78
N PHE A 51 16.53 9.04 -7.43
CA PHE A 51 17.02 8.89 -6.07
C PHE A 51 18.37 9.61 -5.94
N ARG A 52 18.45 10.55 -5.00
CA ARG A 52 19.67 11.33 -4.72
C ARG A 52 20.20 10.98 -3.34
N GLY A 53 20.71 9.75 -3.21
CA GLY A 53 21.22 9.21 -1.95
C GLY A 53 22.51 9.86 -1.45
N ASP A 54 23.12 10.72 -2.25
CA ASP A 54 24.26 11.57 -1.91
C ASP A 54 23.85 12.81 -1.09
N GLN A 55 22.56 13.13 -1.05
CA GLN A 55 22.01 14.25 -0.28
C GLN A 55 21.23 13.74 0.93
N ALA A 56 21.67 14.14 2.12
CA ALA A 56 20.94 13.84 3.34
C ALA A 56 19.63 14.63 3.39
N LEU A 57 18.51 13.93 3.54
CA LEU A 57 17.20 14.54 3.75
C LEU A 57 17.10 15.11 5.17
N THR A 58 16.60 16.33 5.31
CA THR A 58 16.30 16.91 6.61
C THR A 58 15.00 16.35 7.18
N ARG A 59 14.84 16.39 8.51
CA ARG A 59 13.57 16.01 9.17
C ARG A 59 12.39 16.85 8.67
N TYR A 60 12.62 18.11 8.30
CA TYR A 60 11.59 19.02 7.82
C TYR A 60 11.12 18.68 6.41
N GLU A 61 12.04 18.33 5.51
CA GLU A 61 11.68 17.90 4.15
C GLU A 61 10.89 16.61 4.17
N PHE A 62 11.25 15.66 5.04
CA PHE A 62 10.45 14.46 5.26
C PHE A 62 9.04 14.78 5.78
N ALA A 63 8.93 15.66 6.79
CA ALA A 63 7.64 16.06 7.33
C ALA A 63 6.76 16.77 6.30
N ALA A 64 7.34 17.63 5.46
CA ALA A 64 6.65 18.31 4.37
C ALA A 64 6.13 17.30 3.32
N GLY A 65 6.97 16.33 2.93
CA GLY A 65 6.57 15.26 2.01
C GLY A 65 5.44 14.38 2.57
N MET A 66 5.51 14.05 3.86
CA MET A 66 4.46 13.27 4.54
C MET A 66 3.15 14.05 4.67
N ALA A 67 3.21 15.32 5.07
CA ALA A 67 2.03 16.18 5.17
C ALA A 67 1.34 16.35 3.81
N ALA A 68 2.11 16.53 2.74
CA ALA A 68 1.58 16.59 1.38
C ALA A 68 0.90 15.28 0.97
N CYS A 69 1.49 14.12 1.28
CA CYS A 69 0.85 12.85 1.00
C CYS A 69 -0.46 12.66 1.75
N LEU A 70 -0.47 12.93 3.07
CA LEU A 70 -1.67 12.76 3.90
C LEU A 70 -2.84 13.62 3.40
N ASN A 71 -2.57 14.85 2.94
CA ASN A 71 -3.59 15.70 2.33
C ASN A 71 -4.19 15.09 1.05
N LYS A 72 -3.35 14.52 0.17
CA LYS A 72 -3.80 13.85 -1.05
C LYS A 72 -4.63 12.60 -0.75
N LEU A 73 -4.24 11.82 0.26
CA LEU A 73 -5.01 10.65 0.71
C LEU A 73 -6.38 11.05 1.25
N ASN A 74 -6.45 12.09 2.08
CA ASN A 74 -7.73 12.60 2.60
C ASN A 74 -8.68 12.99 1.45
N GLN A 75 -8.17 13.68 0.44
CA GLN A 75 -8.95 14.04 -0.75
C GLN A 75 -9.47 12.80 -1.50
N GLN A 76 -8.65 11.76 -1.67
CA GLN A 76 -9.08 10.53 -2.34
C GLN A 76 -10.13 9.76 -1.53
N VAL A 77 -9.97 9.70 -0.21
CA VAL A 77 -10.93 9.07 0.70
C VAL A 77 -12.30 9.74 0.60
N ASP A 78 -12.34 11.08 0.49
CA ASP A 78 -13.60 11.80 0.35
C ASP A 78 -14.28 11.55 -1.00
N LEU A 79 -13.51 11.41 -2.08
CA LEU A 79 -14.04 10.98 -3.38
C LEU A 79 -14.62 9.56 -3.35
N LEU A 80 -13.97 8.64 -2.62
CA LEU A 80 -14.45 7.27 -2.46
C LEU A 80 -15.74 7.21 -1.63
N LYS A 81 -15.85 8.03 -0.56
CA LYS A 81 -17.06 8.12 0.27
C LYS A 81 -18.29 8.61 -0.51
N ILE A 82 -18.12 9.52 -1.46
CA ILE A 82 -19.23 10.04 -2.28
C ILE A 82 -19.83 8.94 -3.17
N ASN A 83 -18.98 8.04 -3.68
CA ASN A 83 -19.42 6.93 -4.54
C ASN A 83 -19.92 5.72 -3.73
N ALA A 84 -19.43 5.55 -2.51
CA ALA A 84 -19.84 4.47 -1.62
C ALA A 84 -21.08 4.85 -0.80
N SER A 85 -22.21 5.22 -1.43
CA SER A 85 -23.50 5.35 -0.75
C SER A 85 -24.08 3.94 -0.50
N PRO A 86 -23.78 3.30 0.65
CA PRO A 86 -23.96 1.86 0.80
C PRO A 86 -25.44 1.52 0.96
N GLN A 87 -26.23 2.47 1.44
CA GLN A 87 -27.65 2.25 1.74
C GLN A 87 -28.47 2.00 0.48
N SER A 88 -28.22 2.78 -0.59
CA SER A 88 -28.96 2.63 -1.84
C SER A 88 -28.63 1.34 -2.60
N GLU A 89 -27.37 0.91 -2.59
CA GLU A 89 -26.96 -0.35 -3.20
C GLU A 89 -27.45 -1.54 -2.39
N PHE A 90 -27.38 -1.47 -1.06
CA PHE A 90 -27.84 -2.55 -0.18
C PHE A 90 -29.34 -2.81 -0.32
N THR A 91 -30.17 -1.77 -0.39
CA THR A 91 -31.62 -1.92 -0.62
C THR A 91 -31.91 -2.54 -1.98
N SER A 92 -31.17 -2.15 -3.03
CA SER A 92 -31.34 -2.73 -4.38
C SER A 92 -31.01 -4.22 -4.41
N ILE A 93 -29.99 -4.66 -3.66
CA ILE A 93 -29.62 -6.07 -3.53
C ILE A 93 -30.72 -6.83 -2.77
N LEU A 94 -31.22 -6.30 -1.66
CA LEU A 94 -32.31 -6.91 -0.91
C LEU A 94 -33.58 -7.09 -1.76
N GLN A 95 -33.92 -6.07 -2.57
CA GLN A 95 -35.05 -6.13 -3.47
C GLN A 95 -34.88 -7.25 -4.51
N LYS A 96 -33.71 -7.33 -5.15
CA LYS A 96 -33.41 -8.41 -6.11
C LYS A 96 -33.53 -9.80 -5.48
N GLN A 97 -33.10 -9.97 -4.23
CA GLN A 97 -33.22 -11.25 -3.52
C GLN A 97 -34.69 -11.63 -3.27
N GLN A 98 -35.54 -10.65 -2.95
CA GLN A 98 -36.98 -10.87 -2.80
C GLN A 98 -37.64 -11.26 -4.13
N ASP A 99 -37.33 -10.55 -5.20
CA ASP A 99 -37.87 -10.83 -6.55
C ASP A 99 -37.48 -12.23 -7.03
N LEU A 100 -36.21 -12.62 -6.88
CA LEU A 100 -35.72 -13.97 -7.19
C LEU A 100 -36.47 -15.05 -6.41
N THR A 101 -36.72 -14.81 -5.12
CA THR A 101 -37.46 -15.76 -4.27
C THR A 101 -38.91 -15.92 -4.76
N GLN A 102 -39.57 -14.81 -5.11
CA GLN A 102 -40.91 -14.86 -5.68
C GLN A 102 -40.95 -15.56 -7.04
N GLU A 103 -39.93 -15.34 -7.87
CA GLU A 103 -39.86 -15.95 -9.20
C GLU A 103 -39.67 -17.48 -9.10
N ILE A 104 -38.82 -17.96 -8.18
CA ILE A 104 -38.69 -19.40 -7.90
C ILE A 104 -40.03 -20.00 -7.45
N GLN A 105 -40.77 -19.31 -6.58
CA GLN A 105 -42.10 -19.77 -6.14
C GLN A 105 -43.07 -19.88 -7.32
N ARG A 106 -43.14 -18.85 -8.18
CA ARG A 106 -43.97 -18.88 -9.39
C ARG A 106 -43.58 -20.00 -10.34
N LEU A 107 -42.27 -20.26 -10.53
CA LEU A 107 -41.82 -21.38 -11.34
C LEU A 107 -42.26 -22.72 -10.74
N ASN A 108 -42.19 -22.87 -9.42
CA ASN A 108 -42.61 -24.09 -8.75
C ASN A 108 -44.12 -24.35 -8.88
N GLU A 109 -44.95 -23.30 -8.77
CA GLU A 109 -46.39 -23.40 -9.02
C GLU A 109 -46.69 -23.83 -10.46
N ARG A 110 -45.98 -23.26 -11.44
CA ARG A 110 -46.12 -23.67 -12.84
C ARG A 110 -45.72 -25.12 -13.07
N LEU A 111 -44.64 -25.59 -12.43
CA LEU A 111 -44.24 -26.99 -12.50
C LEU A 111 -45.28 -27.92 -11.87
N ASN A 112 -45.86 -27.54 -10.73
CA ASN A 112 -46.92 -28.33 -10.08
C ASN A 112 -48.19 -28.42 -10.93
N ASN A 113 -48.53 -27.37 -11.68
CA ASN A 113 -49.71 -27.36 -12.56
C ASN A 113 -49.50 -28.18 -13.84
N LEU A 114 -48.25 -28.50 -14.20
CA LEU A 114 -47.90 -29.31 -15.38
C LEU A 114 -47.64 -30.78 -15.04
N ARG A 115 -47.65 -31.14 -13.76
CA ARG A 115 -47.45 -32.50 -13.26
C ARG A 115 -48.80 -33.17 -13.00
#